data_AF-A0A2T2VFG3-F1
#
_entry.id   AF-A0A2T2VFG3-F1
#
_cell.length_a   1.000
_cell.length_b   1.000
_cell.length_c   1.000
_cell.angle_alpha   90.00
_cell.angle_beta   90.00
_cell.angle_gamma   90.00
#
_symmetry.space_group_name_H-M   'P 1'
#
loop_
_entity.id
_entity.type
_entity.pdbx_description
1 polymer ?
#
loop_
_entity_poly.entity_id
_entity_poly.type
_entity_poly.pdbx_seq_one_letter_code
_entity_poly.pdbx_strand_id
1 'polypeptide(L)'
;MMRRLIIFDKQSSFMKGYIKIYRGLLFLLFAIVIGACSSQGTFSHLDESSRFVLRSDSGLFRGVYSDMGASEVKAHEKATLAEEEDDYLRYTHEGQLLDGQAEYEYFFASQDRLDRIVATVTIYNKDNLEQLKQDIVTFYDQKFGNHKTKDEEKHLWEFDAPKGRNGSIEIELTTASDKDAYTLNIVITKYYKY
;
A
#
# COMPACT_ATOMS: atom_id res chain seq x y z
N MET A 1 62.34 -58.88 0.05
CA MET A 1 62.43 -57.67 -0.79
C MET A 1 61.27 -56.74 -0.42
N MET A 2 61.51 -55.74 0.44
CA MET A 2 60.51 -54.73 0.84
C MET A 2 60.74 -53.45 0.03
N ARG A 3 59.75 -53.00 -0.73
CA ARG A 3 59.73 -51.65 -1.33
C ARG A 3 58.91 -50.73 -0.42
N ARG A 4 59.55 -49.72 0.15
CA ARG A 4 58.87 -48.60 0.82
C ARG A 4 58.35 -47.64 -0.25
N LEU A 5 57.06 -47.32 -0.19
CA LEU A 5 56.43 -46.25 -0.96
C LEU A 5 56.64 -44.93 -0.20
N ILE A 6 57.29 -43.96 -0.84
CA ILE A 6 57.38 -42.58 -0.37
C ILE A 6 56.22 -41.82 -1.02
N ILE A 7 55.22 -41.43 -0.23
CA ILE A 7 54.13 -40.55 -0.69
C ILE A 7 54.54 -39.11 -0.35
N PHE A 8 54.67 -38.29 -1.39
CA PHE A 8 55.00 -36.87 -1.31
C PHE A 8 53.81 -36.07 -0.76
N ASP A 9 54.00 -35.49 0.42
CA ASP A 9 53.11 -34.49 1.02
C ASP A 9 53.42 -33.11 0.43
N LYS A 10 52.75 -32.75 -0.67
CA LYS A 10 52.94 -31.45 -1.34
C LYS A 10 51.65 -30.89 -1.94
N GLN A 11 50.52 -30.99 -1.23
CA GLN A 11 49.27 -30.32 -1.62
C GLN A 11 48.68 -29.33 -0.59
N SER A 12 49.24 -29.24 0.62
CA SER A 12 48.63 -28.47 1.72
C SER A 12 48.73 -26.93 1.58
N SER A 13 49.68 -26.40 0.80
CA SER A 13 49.92 -24.94 0.75
C SER A 13 49.03 -24.19 -0.24
N PHE A 14 48.66 -24.81 -1.37
CA PHE A 14 47.90 -24.13 -2.43
C PHE A 14 46.43 -23.88 -2.04
N MET A 15 45.78 -24.76 -1.28
CA MET A 15 44.36 -24.60 -0.94
C MET A 15 44.06 -23.46 0.06
N LYS A 16 45.04 -23.04 0.88
CA LYS A 16 44.81 -22.00 1.90
C LYS A 16 44.62 -20.59 1.30
N GLY A 17 45.16 -20.34 0.10
CA GLY A 17 44.98 -19.07 -0.61
C GLY A 17 43.57 -18.87 -1.14
N TYR A 18 43.00 -19.92 -1.76
CA TYR A 18 41.68 -19.88 -2.37
C TYR A 18 40.57 -19.61 -1.35
N ILE A 19 40.66 -20.20 -0.14
CA ILE A 19 39.66 -20.03 0.93
C ILE A 19 39.52 -18.55 1.38
N LYS A 20 40.59 -17.75 1.32
CA LYS A 20 40.53 -16.32 1.67
C LYS A 20 39.83 -15.48 0.61
N ILE A 21 39.99 -15.81 -0.68
CA ILE A 21 39.38 -15.07 -1.79
C ILE A 21 37.86 -15.31 -1.83
N TYR A 22 37.43 -16.57 -1.64
CA TYR A 22 35.99 -16.90 -1.63
C TYR A 22 35.23 -16.26 -0.46
N ARG A 23 35.88 -16.06 0.71
CA ARG A 23 35.25 -15.36 1.85
C ARG A 23 34.99 -13.88 1.58
N GLY A 24 35.89 -13.19 0.88
CA GLY A 24 35.69 -11.79 0.49
C GLY A 24 34.59 -11.64 -0.57
N LEU A 25 34.57 -12.54 -1.57
CA LEU A 25 33.57 -12.52 -2.63
C LEU A 25 32.15 -12.82 -2.11
N LEU A 26 32.02 -13.73 -1.15
CA LEU A 26 30.74 -14.07 -0.51
C LEU A 26 30.18 -12.87 0.29
N PHE A 27 31.04 -12.12 0.99
CA PHE A 27 30.64 -10.92 1.71
C PHE A 27 30.16 -9.80 0.77
N LEU A 28 30.81 -9.64 -0.38
CA LEU A 28 30.41 -8.65 -1.38
C LEU A 28 29.06 -8.98 -2.03
N LEU A 29 28.82 -10.26 -2.34
CA LEU A 29 27.52 -10.74 -2.83
C LEU A 29 26.41 -10.54 -1.78
N PHE A 30 26.69 -10.77 -0.50
CA PHE A 30 25.72 -10.56 0.57
C PHE A 30 25.37 -9.06 0.75
N ALA A 31 26.35 -8.17 0.61
CA ALA A 31 26.13 -6.72 0.69
C ALA A 31 25.25 -6.19 -0.48
N ILE A 32 25.40 -6.75 -1.69
CA ILE A 32 24.56 -6.37 -2.85
C ILE A 32 23.11 -6.83 -2.64
N VAL A 33 22.89 -8.00 -2.05
CA VAL A 33 21.54 -8.52 -1.78
C VAL A 33 20.82 -7.71 -0.68
N ILE A 34 21.55 -7.22 0.33
CA ILE A 34 20.96 -6.37 1.39
C ILE A 34 20.69 -4.94 0.87
N GLY A 35 21.56 -4.39 0.01
CA GLY A 35 21.37 -3.06 -0.58
C GLY A 35 20.23 -2.96 -1.61
N ALA A 36 19.85 -4.08 -2.24
CA ALA A 36 18.71 -4.12 -3.17
C ALA A 36 17.34 -4.22 -2.46
N CYS A 37 17.32 -4.39 -1.13
CA CYS A 37 16.10 -4.54 -0.34
C CYS A 37 15.70 -3.24 0.39
N SER A 38 16.10 -2.08 -0.14
CA SER A 38 15.58 -0.78 0.28
C SER A 38 14.62 -0.20 -0.76
N SER A 39 13.71 -1.02 -1.30
CA SER A 39 12.49 -0.50 -1.93
C SER A 39 11.49 -0.18 -0.81
N GLN A 40 11.83 0.77 0.05
CA GLN A 40 10.76 1.57 0.65
C GLN A 40 10.09 2.24 -0.54
N GLY A 41 8.90 1.78 -0.90
CA GLY A 41 8.08 2.33 -1.97
C GLY A 41 7.80 3.78 -1.66
N THR A 42 8.72 4.66 -2.07
CA THR A 42 8.61 6.08 -1.82
C THR A 42 7.49 6.58 -2.72
N PHE A 43 6.38 6.96 -2.07
CA PHE A 43 5.29 7.76 -2.63
C PHE A 43 5.75 9.17 -3.07
N SER A 44 7.01 9.32 -3.50
CA SER A 44 7.60 10.57 -3.97
C SER A 44 7.03 11.03 -5.30
N HIS A 45 6.32 10.16 -6.01
CA HIS A 45 5.61 10.47 -7.25
C HIS A 45 4.21 11.04 -7.01
N LEU A 46 3.64 10.84 -5.81
CA LEU A 46 2.33 11.40 -5.45
C LEU A 46 2.49 12.88 -5.13
N ASP A 47 1.60 13.70 -5.68
CA ASP A 47 1.52 15.11 -5.31
C ASP A 47 1.09 15.29 -3.83
N GLU A 48 1.12 16.53 -3.33
CA GLU A 48 0.78 16.78 -1.92
C GLU A 48 -0.69 16.46 -1.58
N SER A 49 -1.63 16.75 -2.48
CA SER A 49 -3.05 16.47 -2.34
C SER A 49 -3.32 14.96 -2.37
N SER A 50 -2.70 14.24 -3.30
CA SER A 50 -2.76 12.79 -3.38
C SER A 50 -2.13 12.14 -2.15
N ARG A 51 -0.99 12.64 -1.65
CA ARG A 51 -0.40 12.13 -0.40
C ARG A 51 -1.31 12.38 0.79
N PHE A 52 -1.98 13.52 0.85
CA PHE A 52 -2.96 13.83 1.89
C PHE A 52 -4.13 12.84 1.87
N VAL A 53 -4.62 12.52 0.67
CA VAL A 53 -5.68 11.53 0.42
C VAL A 53 -5.16 10.10 0.32
N LEU A 54 -3.87 9.77 0.49
CA LEU A 54 -3.39 8.37 0.31
C LEU A 54 -2.44 7.86 1.41
N ARG A 55 -1.71 8.72 2.15
CA ARG A 55 -0.60 8.29 3.01
C ARG A 55 -0.89 8.41 4.52
N SER A 56 -0.61 7.31 5.23
CA SER A 56 -0.95 7.07 6.64
C SER A 56 0.07 7.52 7.70
N ASP A 57 1.22 8.07 7.32
CA ASP A 57 2.24 8.47 8.30
C ASP A 57 1.95 9.87 8.88
N SER A 58 1.16 10.66 8.15
CA SER A 58 0.75 12.03 8.52
C SER A 58 -0.53 12.52 7.79
N GLY A 59 -1.39 11.64 7.27
CA GLY A 59 -2.55 11.98 6.43
C GLY A 59 -3.70 10.97 6.52
N LEU A 60 -4.84 11.30 5.88
CA LEU A 60 -6.23 11.01 6.31
C LEU A 60 -6.90 9.79 5.71
N PHE A 61 -6.24 9.11 4.77
CA PHE A 61 -6.88 8.06 4.01
C PHE A 61 -6.27 6.70 4.26
N ARG A 62 -7.15 5.72 4.46
CA ARG A 62 -6.84 4.37 4.90
C ARG A 62 -7.37 3.34 3.93
N GLY A 63 -7.06 3.48 2.65
CA GLY A 63 -7.39 2.47 1.64
C GLY A 63 -6.73 1.08 1.86
N VAL A 64 -5.88 0.96 2.87
CA VAL A 64 -4.94 -0.15 3.04
C VAL A 64 -5.35 -1.14 4.13
N TYR A 65 -6.11 -0.73 5.14
CA TYR A 65 -6.29 -1.50 6.37
C TYR A 65 -7.72 -1.98 6.55
N SER A 66 -8.21 -2.68 5.53
CA SER A 66 -9.55 -3.28 5.43
C SER A 66 -9.77 -4.50 6.34
N ASP A 67 -9.05 -4.57 7.46
CA ASP A 67 -9.24 -5.55 8.53
C ASP A 67 -9.17 -4.87 9.91
N MET A 68 -9.18 -3.53 9.96
CA MET A 68 -9.21 -2.77 11.21
C MET A 68 -10.60 -2.82 11.85
N GLY A 69 -10.64 -2.88 13.19
CA GLY A 69 -11.87 -2.59 13.94
C GLY A 69 -12.05 -1.10 14.20
N ALA A 70 -13.23 -0.70 14.69
CA ALA A 70 -13.56 0.72 14.91
C ALA A 70 -12.56 1.43 15.85
N SER A 71 -12.06 0.72 16.87
CA SER A 71 -11.04 1.26 17.79
C SER A 71 -9.70 1.53 17.12
N GLU A 72 -9.29 0.68 16.17
CA GLU A 72 -8.05 0.86 15.42
C GLU A 72 -8.17 2.03 14.44
N VAL A 73 -9.33 2.17 13.76
CA VAL A 73 -9.62 3.33 12.91
C VAL A 73 -9.50 4.62 13.74
N LYS A 74 -10.17 4.70 14.90
CA LYS A 74 -10.10 5.85 15.82
C LYS A 74 -8.69 6.18 16.29
N ALA A 75 -7.87 5.18 16.62
CA ALA A 75 -6.52 5.41 17.13
C ALA A 75 -5.60 6.05 16.08
N HIS A 76 -5.86 5.78 14.82
CA HIS A 76 -4.98 6.20 13.75
C HIS A 76 -5.53 7.39 12.97
N GLU A 77 -6.86 7.59 12.89
CA GLU A 77 -7.46 8.70 12.17
C GLU A 77 -7.12 10.05 12.83
N LYS A 78 -6.81 11.05 12.00
CA LYS A 78 -6.38 12.39 12.44
C LYS A 78 -7.38 13.49 12.06
N ALA A 79 -8.35 13.19 11.21
CA ALA A 79 -9.51 14.05 11.00
C ALA A 79 -10.32 14.24 12.29
N THR A 80 -11.21 15.23 12.25
CA THR A 80 -12.18 15.45 13.33
C THR A 80 -13.28 14.40 13.22
N LEU A 81 -13.51 13.64 14.28
CA LEU A 81 -14.65 12.73 14.37
C LEU A 81 -15.93 13.56 14.40
N ALA A 82 -16.79 13.36 13.39
CA ALA A 82 -18.04 14.09 13.22
C ALA A 82 -19.26 13.26 13.66
N GLU A 83 -19.22 11.94 13.49
CA GLU A 83 -20.30 11.02 13.86
C GLU A 83 -19.75 9.64 14.22
N GLU A 84 -20.38 8.97 15.18
CA GLU A 84 -20.04 7.61 15.61
C GLU A 84 -21.33 6.86 15.96
N GLU A 85 -21.52 5.70 15.32
CA GLU A 85 -22.55 4.72 15.63
C GLU A 85 -21.91 3.32 15.79
N ASP A 86 -22.71 2.29 16.04
CA ASP A 86 -22.22 0.93 16.35
C ASP A 86 -21.42 0.30 15.20
N ASP A 87 -21.76 0.61 13.95
CA ASP A 87 -21.16 0.06 12.73
C ASP A 87 -20.67 1.14 11.75
N TYR A 88 -20.54 2.39 12.22
CA TYR A 88 -20.25 3.55 11.39
C TYR A 88 -19.39 4.59 12.11
N LEU A 89 -18.41 5.15 11.40
CA LEU A 89 -17.68 6.33 11.83
C LEU A 89 -17.62 7.34 10.68
N ARG A 90 -17.93 8.61 10.95
CA ARG A 90 -17.69 9.72 10.02
C ARG A 90 -16.65 10.67 10.56
N TYR A 91 -15.73 11.05 9.69
CA TYR A 91 -14.72 12.04 9.95
C TYR A 91 -14.78 13.14 8.91
N THR A 92 -14.48 14.36 9.34
CA THR A 92 -14.36 15.52 8.46
C THR A 92 -12.99 16.17 8.61
N HIS A 93 -12.46 16.66 7.49
CA HIS A 93 -11.28 17.50 7.49
C HIS A 93 -11.50 18.71 6.60
N GLU A 94 -11.32 19.88 7.22
CA GLU A 94 -11.22 21.18 6.55
C GLU A 94 -9.74 21.56 6.47
N GLY A 95 -9.17 21.68 5.26
CA GLY A 95 -7.73 21.85 5.13
C GLY A 95 -7.32 22.56 3.84
N GLN A 96 -6.36 23.49 3.96
CA GLN A 96 -5.81 24.23 2.82
C GLN A 96 -5.12 23.32 1.78
N LEU A 97 -4.71 22.11 2.17
CA LEU A 97 -3.94 21.20 1.32
C LEU A 97 -4.74 20.66 0.12
N LEU A 98 -6.07 20.58 0.23
CA LEU A 98 -6.92 20.13 -0.88
C LEU A 98 -7.59 21.30 -1.63
N ASP A 99 -7.29 22.54 -1.22
CA ASP A 99 -8.13 23.71 -1.52
C ASP A 99 -9.62 23.48 -1.20
N GLY A 100 -9.98 22.50 -0.37
CA GLY A 100 -11.36 22.06 -0.17
C GLY A 100 -11.61 21.28 1.11
N GLN A 101 -12.64 20.43 1.09
CA GLN A 101 -13.08 19.60 2.21
C GLN A 101 -12.99 18.12 1.84
N ALA A 102 -12.64 17.29 2.81
CA ALA A 102 -12.72 15.85 2.69
C ALA A 102 -13.55 15.26 3.83
N GLU A 103 -14.44 14.34 3.48
CA GLU A 103 -15.21 13.55 4.43
C GLU A 103 -14.87 12.08 4.22
N TYR A 104 -14.74 11.35 5.33
CA TYR A 104 -14.39 9.94 5.34
C TYR A 104 -15.39 9.18 6.21
N GLU A 105 -16.05 8.20 5.62
CA GLU A 105 -16.99 7.32 6.25
C GLU A 105 -16.44 5.90 6.25
N TYR A 106 -16.49 5.25 7.42
CA TYR A 106 -16.01 3.90 7.64
C TYR A 106 -17.18 3.04 8.10
N PHE A 107 -17.47 1.97 7.37
CA PHE A 107 -18.57 1.05 7.66
C PHE A 107 -18.00 -0.31 8.09
N PHE A 108 -18.48 -0.84 9.21
CA PHE A 108 -18.00 -2.07 9.82
C PHE A 108 -19.01 -3.20 9.62
N ALA A 109 -18.58 -4.32 9.05
CA ALA A 109 -19.43 -5.50 8.90
C ALA A 109 -19.53 -6.31 10.21
N SER A 110 -20.30 -7.40 10.17
CA SER A 110 -20.40 -8.37 11.26
C SER A 110 -19.01 -8.79 11.73
N GLN A 111 -18.77 -8.72 13.05
CA GLN A 111 -17.46 -8.90 13.73
C GLN A 111 -16.60 -7.63 13.89
N ASP A 112 -17.18 -6.43 13.72
CA ASP A 112 -16.48 -5.14 13.95
C ASP A 112 -15.20 -5.05 13.11
N ARG A 113 -15.35 -5.31 11.81
CA ARG A 113 -14.26 -5.24 10.83
C ARG A 113 -14.65 -4.31 9.69
N LEU A 114 -13.72 -3.43 9.33
CA LEU A 114 -13.90 -2.46 8.26
C LEU A 114 -14.15 -3.16 6.93
N ASP A 115 -15.33 -2.95 6.36
CA ASP A 115 -15.80 -3.60 5.12
C ASP A 115 -15.82 -2.62 3.95
N ARG A 116 -16.24 -1.39 4.23
CA ARG A 116 -16.41 -0.34 3.23
C ARG A 116 -15.91 1.00 3.75
N ILE A 117 -15.26 1.74 2.85
CA ILE A 117 -14.84 3.12 3.08
C ILE A 117 -15.49 3.97 1.99
N VAL A 118 -16.07 5.10 2.37
CA VAL A 118 -16.53 6.13 1.43
C VAL A 118 -15.76 7.40 1.76
N ALA A 119 -15.11 7.99 0.75
CA ALA A 119 -14.48 9.28 0.89
C ALA A 119 -15.06 10.26 -0.12
N THR A 120 -15.45 11.43 0.33
CA THR A 120 -15.95 12.52 -0.52
C THR A 120 -14.94 13.65 -0.45
N VAL A 121 -14.32 13.97 -1.58
CA VAL A 121 -13.23 14.95 -1.67
C VAL A 121 -13.63 16.05 -2.64
N THR A 122 -13.71 17.29 -2.16
CA THR A 122 -14.00 18.46 -3.00
C THR A 122 -12.70 19.14 -3.44
N ILE A 123 -12.55 19.37 -4.74
CA ILE A 123 -11.36 19.89 -5.41
C ILE A 123 -11.79 20.97 -6.41
N TYR A 124 -11.15 22.14 -6.40
CA TYR A 124 -11.51 23.26 -7.29
C TYR A 124 -10.76 23.26 -8.63
N ASN A 125 -9.72 22.43 -8.78
CA ASN A 125 -8.94 22.28 -10.00
C ASN A 125 -9.18 20.90 -10.64
N LYS A 126 -9.64 20.87 -11.89
CA LYS A 126 -9.92 19.65 -12.64
C LYS A 126 -8.68 18.78 -12.88
N ASP A 127 -7.52 19.37 -13.15
CA ASP A 127 -6.31 18.60 -13.43
C ASP A 127 -5.84 17.86 -12.16
N ASN A 128 -6.00 18.48 -10.99
CA ASN A 128 -5.72 17.85 -9.70
C ASN A 128 -6.68 16.68 -9.41
N LEU A 129 -7.95 16.79 -9.82
CA LEU A 129 -8.93 15.71 -9.70
C LEU A 129 -8.51 14.47 -10.50
N GLU A 130 -8.17 14.65 -11.78
CA GLU A 130 -7.77 13.51 -12.63
C GLU A 130 -6.44 12.90 -12.16
N GLN A 131 -5.50 13.74 -11.71
CA GLN A 131 -4.26 13.26 -11.09
C GLN A 131 -4.54 12.43 -9.83
N LEU A 132 -5.44 12.88 -8.95
CA LEU A 132 -5.82 12.14 -7.76
C LEU A 132 -6.43 10.77 -8.10
N LYS A 133 -7.30 10.70 -9.10
CA LYS A 133 -7.87 9.42 -9.57
C LYS A 133 -6.77 8.46 -10.05
N GLN A 134 -5.85 8.96 -10.87
CA GLN A 134 -4.72 8.17 -11.36
C GLN A 134 -3.82 7.69 -10.21
N ASP A 135 -3.56 8.56 -9.25
CA ASP A 135 -2.73 8.28 -8.08
C ASP A 135 -3.36 7.22 -7.17
N ILE A 136 -4.69 7.27 -6.96
CA ILE A 136 -5.43 6.22 -6.25
C ILE A 136 -5.27 4.88 -6.96
N VAL A 137 -5.54 4.81 -8.27
CA VAL A 137 -5.41 3.56 -9.03
C VAL A 137 -3.97 3.03 -8.97
N THR A 138 -2.99 3.90 -9.21
CA THR A 138 -1.56 3.56 -9.18
C THR A 138 -1.14 3.03 -7.81
N PHE A 139 -1.63 3.65 -6.74
CA PHE A 139 -1.37 3.21 -5.37
C PHE A 139 -1.86 1.79 -5.12
N TYR A 140 -3.09 1.47 -5.55
CA TYR A 140 -3.63 0.13 -5.39
C TYR A 140 -2.95 -0.88 -6.32
N ASP A 141 -2.54 -0.47 -7.52
CA ASP A 141 -1.78 -1.31 -8.44
C ASP A 141 -0.42 -1.71 -7.86
N GLN A 142 0.30 -0.76 -7.25
CA GLN A 142 1.56 -1.03 -6.56
C GLN A 142 1.38 -1.99 -5.38
N LYS A 143 0.21 -1.95 -4.74
CA LYS A 143 -0.07 -2.71 -3.52
C LYS A 143 -0.59 -4.12 -3.79
N PHE A 144 -1.46 -4.29 -4.78
CA PHE A 144 -2.18 -5.54 -5.04
C PHE A 144 -1.90 -6.13 -6.43
N GLY A 145 -1.03 -5.50 -7.23
CA GLY A 145 -0.82 -5.86 -8.63
C GLY A 145 -1.85 -5.21 -9.54
N ASN A 146 -1.87 -5.59 -10.81
CA ASN A 146 -2.73 -4.91 -11.80
C ASN A 146 -4.21 -5.17 -11.55
N HIS A 147 -5.04 -4.12 -11.61
CA HIS A 147 -6.48 -4.25 -11.61
C HIS A 147 -7.06 -4.76 -12.93
N LYS A 148 -8.34 -5.17 -12.83
CA LYS A 148 -9.28 -5.30 -13.94
C LYS A 148 -10.22 -4.11 -13.92
N THR A 149 -10.31 -3.38 -15.03
CA THR A 149 -11.33 -2.33 -15.23
C THR A 149 -12.66 -3.00 -15.54
N LYS A 150 -13.68 -2.77 -14.71
CA LYS A 150 -15.05 -3.27 -14.97
C LYS A 150 -15.84 -2.30 -15.84
N ASP A 151 -15.73 -1.01 -15.55
CA ASP A 151 -16.26 0.12 -16.30
C ASP A 151 -15.34 1.34 -16.11
N GLU A 152 -15.71 2.52 -16.63
CA GLU A 152 -14.88 3.73 -16.57
C GLU A 152 -14.59 4.22 -15.15
N GLU A 153 -15.40 3.84 -14.16
CA GLU A 153 -15.32 4.32 -12.78
C GLU A 153 -14.91 3.22 -11.79
N LYS A 154 -14.96 1.94 -12.19
CA LYS A 154 -14.76 0.78 -11.31
C LYS A 154 -13.52 -0.04 -11.65
N HIS A 155 -12.67 -0.18 -10.63
CA HIS A 155 -11.42 -0.93 -10.69
C HIS A 155 -11.45 -2.07 -9.67
N LEU A 156 -11.10 -3.29 -10.10
CA LEU A 156 -11.11 -4.50 -9.26
C LEU A 156 -9.71 -5.11 -9.17
N TRP A 157 -9.22 -5.28 -7.94
CA TRP A 157 -8.03 -6.05 -7.61
C TRP A 157 -8.42 -7.38 -6.98
N GLU A 158 -7.90 -8.49 -7.48
CA GLU A 158 -8.00 -9.80 -6.82
C GLU A 158 -6.69 -10.10 -6.10
N PHE A 159 -6.75 -10.63 -4.89
CA PHE A 159 -5.58 -10.96 -4.08
C PHE A 159 -5.76 -12.25 -3.30
N ASP A 160 -4.64 -12.91 -3.00
CA ASP A 160 -4.61 -14.08 -2.13
C ASP A 160 -4.49 -13.63 -0.67
N ALA A 161 -5.57 -13.76 0.10
CA ALA A 161 -5.54 -13.42 1.52
C ALA A 161 -4.82 -14.51 2.33
N PRO A 162 -4.29 -14.16 3.52
CA PRO A 162 -3.71 -15.14 4.43
C PRO A 162 -4.68 -16.30 4.69
N LYS A 163 -4.14 -17.53 4.74
CA LYS A 163 -4.90 -18.80 4.87
C LYS A 163 -5.63 -19.25 3.60
N GLY A 164 -5.22 -18.77 2.43
CA GLY A 164 -5.70 -19.28 1.13
C GLY A 164 -7.14 -18.87 0.79
N ARG A 165 -7.64 -17.80 1.42
CA ARG A 165 -8.93 -17.22 1.06
C ARG A 165 -8.71 -16.21 -0.04
N ASN A 166 -9.35 -16.38 -1.19
CA ASN A 166 -9.27 -15.39 -2.25
C ASN A 166 -10.12 -14.18 -1.85
N GLY A 167 -9.57 -12.99 -1.99
CA GLY A 167 -10.25 -11.72 -1.74
C GLY A 167 -10.23 -10.83 -2.96
N SER A 168 -11.03 -9.77 -2.92
CA SER A 168 -10.94 -8.69 -3.89
C SER A 168 -11.22 -7.34 -3.26
N ILE A 169 -10.58 -6.30 -3.77
CA ILE A 169 -10.91 -4.91 -3.48
C ILE A 169 -11.48 -4.30 -4.75
N GLU A 170 -12.63 -3.65 -4.62
CA GLU A 170 -13.22 -2.84 -5.66
C GLU A 170 -13.15 -1.38 -5.23
N ILE A 171 -12.74 -0.53 -6.17
CA ILE A 171 -12.77 0.92 -6.00
C ILE A 171 -13.64 1.51 -7.08
N GLU A 172 -14.58 2.33 -6.67
CA GLU A 172 -15.44 3.12 -7.54
C GLU A 172 -15.11 4.61 -7.34
N LEU A 173 -14.73 5.27 -8.44
CA LEU A 173 -14.27 6.66 -8.49
C LEU A 173 -15.26 7.48 -9.32
N THR A 174 -16.27 8.05 -8.66
CA THR A 174 -17.31 8.85 -9.34
C THR A 174 -17.03 10.33 -9.15
N THR A 175 -17.25 11.11 -10.20
CA THR A 175 -17.06 12.57 -10.16
C THR A 175 -18.39 13.27 -10.31
N ALA A 176 -18.66 14.24 -9.43
CA ALA A 176 -19.70 15.24 -9.63
C ALA A 176 -19.04 16.62 -9.84
N SER A 177 -19.68 17.50 -10.60
CA SER A 177 -19.25 18.88 -10.75
C SER A 177 -20.39 19.84 -10.45
N ASP A 178 -20.09 20.91 -9.72
CA ASP A 178 -20.99 22.03 -9.50
C ASP A 178 -20.20 23.33 -9.62
N LYS A 179 -20.62 24.21 -10.56
CA LYS A 179 -20.09 25.52 -10.95
C LYS A 179 -18.58 25.74 -10.83
N ASP A 180 -18.05 25.75 -9.61
CA ASP A 180 -16.67 26.10 -9.28
C ASP A 180 -15.89 24.95 -8.63
N ALA A 181 -16.51 23.80 -8.37
CA ALA A 181 -15.91 22.67 -7.66
C ALA A 181 -16.21 21.32 -8.33
N TYR A 182 -15.27 20.40 -8.16
CA TYR A 182 -15.37 19.00 -8.50
C TYR A 182 -15.38 18.18 -7.21
N THR A 183 -16.26 17.19 -7.15
CA THR A 183 -16.32 16.26 -6.02
C THR A 183 -15.96 14.88 -6.51
N LEU A 184 -14.90 14.30 -5.94
CA LEU A 184 -14.55 12.89 -6.12
C LEU A 184 -15.17 12.09 -4.99
N ASN A 185 -16.08 11.17 -5.32
CA ASN A 185 -16.51 10.15 -4.39
C ASN A 185 -15.72 8.88 -4.67
N ILE A 186 -15.02 8.42 -3.63
CA ILE A 186 -14.18 7.23 -3.63
C ILE A 186 -14.90 6.20 -2.76
N VAL A 187 -15.37 5.11 -3.36
CA VAL A 187 -15.94 3.99 -2.61
C VAL A 187 -15.00 2.82 -2.70
N ILE A 188 -14.51 2.34 -1.57
CA ILE A 188 -13.65 1.17 -1.48
C ILE A 188 -14.43 0.07 -0.77
N THR A 189 -14.59 -1.07 -1.43
CA THR A 189 -15.27 -2.24 -0.88
C THR A 189 -14.35 -3.44 -0.94
N LYS A 190 -14.27 -4.21 0.15
CA LYS A 190 -13.53 -5.48 0.18
C LYS A 190 -14.49 -6.65 0.20
N TYR A 191 -14.22 -7.65 -0.62
CA TYR A 191 -14.98 -8.88 -0.66
C TYR A 191 -14.07 -10.06 -0.31
N TYR A 192 -14.60 -11.00 0.47
CA TYR A 192 -14.01 -12.31 0.70
C TYR A 192 -14.82 -13.38 -0.03
N LYS A 193 -14.17 -14.23 -0.81
CA LYS A 193 -14.81 -15.44 -1.34
C LYS A 193 -14.91 -16.45 -0.19
N TYR A 194 -16.14 -16.74 0.23
CA TYR A 194 -16.46 -17.76 1.25
C TYR A 194 -16.35 -19.17 0.67
#